data_AF-A0A836P555-F1
#
_entry.id   AF-A0A836P555-F1
#
_cell.length_a   1.000
_cell.length_b   1.000
_cell.length_c   1.000
_cell.angle_alpha   90.00
_cell.angle_beta   90.00
_cell.angle_gamma   90.00
#
_symmetry.space_group_name_H-M   'P 1'
#
loop_
_entity.id
_entity.type
_entity.pdbx_description
1 polymer ?
#
loop_
_entity_poly.entity_id
_entity_poly.type
_entity_poly.pdbx_seq_one_letter_code
_entity_poly.pdbx_strand_id
1 'polypeptide(L)' 'IHGQDDNNTGTFPIQSERMFAAINGLGGTARLVLLPNESHAYRARQSIMQMLAESEQWLKTNVGDPVKDAGASRTR' A
#
# COMPACT_ATOMS: atom_id res chain seq x y z
N ILE A 1 1.58 -3.98 0.16
CA ILE A 1 2.88 -3.26 0.15
C ILE A 1 3.73 -3.88 1.26
N HIS A 2 4.95 -4.31 0.97
CA HIS A 2 5.82 -5.00 1.92
C HIS A 2 7.28 -4.60 1.66
N GLY A 3 8.11 -4.50 2.70
CA GLY A 3 9.57 -4.45 2.55
C GLY A 3 10.13 -5.75 1.97
N GLN A 4 10.97 -5.67 0.95
CA GLN A 4 11.51 -6.86 0.29
C GLN A 4 12.46 -7.65 1.21
N ASP A 5 13.08 -6.97 2.18
CA ASP A 5 14.07 -7.52 3.10
C ASP A 5 13.51 -7.59 4.54
N ASP A 6 12.18 -7.77 4.69
CA ASP A 6 11.56 -8.01 5.99
C ASP A 6 12.09 -9.32 6.59
N ASN A 7 12.86 -9.19 7.66
CA ASN A 7 13.45 -10.29 8.41
C ASN A 7 12.78 -10.49 9.79
N ASN A 8 11.68 -9.79 10.04
CA ASN A 8 10.92 -9.93 11.27
C ASN A 8 10.19 -11.28 11.32
N THR A 9 10.33 -11.96 12.45
CA THR A 9 9.71 -13.27 12.66
C THR A 9 8.20 -13.17 12.51
N GLY A 10 7.65 -13.97 11.60
CA GLY A 10 6.21 -14.04 11.37
C GLY A 10 5.66 -13.06 10.35
N THR A 11 6.50 -12.22 9.72
CA THR A 11 6.08 -11.30 8.65
C THR A 11 6.97 -11.39 7.42
N PHE A 12 7.60 -12.53 7.12
CA PHE A 12 8.46 -12.65 5.93
C PHE A 12 7.71 -12.36 4.61
N PRO A 13 8.37 -11.77 3.59
CA PRO A 13 7.74 -11.35 2.32
C PRO A 13 6.98 -12.47 1.59
N ILE A 14 7.43 -13.72 1.74
CA ILE A 14 6.78 -14.92 1.17
C ILE A 14 5.30 -15.03 1.55
N GLN A 15 4.88 -14.47 2.69
CA GLN A 15 3.46 -14.44 3.08
C GLN A 15 2.64 -13.59 2.10
N SER A 16 3.15 -12.40 1.75
CA SER A 16 2.52 -11.52 0.77
C SER A 16 2.58 -12.09 -0.64
N GLU A 17 3.69 -12.71 -1.03
CA GLU A 17 3.85 -13.38 -2.33
C GLU A 17 2.83 -14.52 -2.50
N ARG A 18 2.68 -15.37 -1.48
CA ARG A 18 1.70 -16.47 -1.49
C ARG A 18 0.26 -15.97 -1.51
N MET A 19 -0.05 -14.93 -0.74
CA MET A 19 -1.39 -14.32 -0.75
C MET A 19 -1.70 -13.72 -2.13
N PHE A 20 -0.76 -13.02 -2.75
CA PHE A 20 -0.92 -12.48 -4.10
C PHE A 20 -1.14 -13.59 -5.14
N ALA A 21 -0.33 -14.65 -5.10
CA ALA A 21 -0.50 -15.82 -5.97
C ALA A 21 -1.87 -16.49 -5.79
N ALA A 22 -2.35 -16.63 -4.55
CA ALA A 22 -3.67 -17.20 -4.26
C ALA A 22 -4.81 -16.32 -4.80
N ILE A 23 -4.76 -15.00 -4.61
CA ILE A 23 -5.77 -14.06 -5.15
C ILE A 23 -5.82 -14.16 -6.67
N ASN A 24 -4.66 -14.14 -7.34
CA ASN A 24 -4.59 -14.25 -8.79
C ASN A 24 -5.10 -15.61 -9.28
N GLY A 25 -4.75 -16.70 -8.59
CA GLY A 25 -5.21 -18.05 -8.92
C GLY A 25 -6.72 -18.24 -8.78
N LEU A 26 -7.37 -17.46 -7.91
CA LEU A 26 -8.82 -17.43 -7.74
C LEU A 26 -9.52 -16.42 -8.67
N GLY A 27 -8.80 -15.78 -9.59
CA GLY A 27 -9.35 -14.78 -10.51
C GLY A 27 -9.61 -13.41 -9.88
N GLY A 28 -9.11 -13.16 -8.68
CA GLY A 28 -9.16 -11.85 -8.05
C GLY A 28 -8.16 -10.87 -8.66
N THR A 29 -8.44 -9.58 -8.51
CA THR A 29 -7.53 -8.50 -8.93
C THR A 29 -6.76 -7.98 -7.73
N ALA A 30 -5.44 -8.10 -7.74
CA ALA A 30 -4.57 -7.55 -6.71
C ALA A 30 -3.30 -6.94 -7.33
N ARG A 31 -2.62 -6.11 -6.55
CA ARG A 31 -1.30 -5.54 -6.86
C ARG A 31 -0.39 -5.73 -5.67
N LEU A 32 0.71 -6.46 -5.85
CA LEU A 32 1.79 -6.57 -4.87
C LEU A 32 2.87 -5.54 -5.18
N VAL A 33 3.28 -4.79 -4.15
CA VAL A 33 4.39 -3.84 -4.21
C VAL A 33 5.40 -4.26 -3.16
N LEU A 34 6.61 -4.58 -3.62
CA LEU A 34 7.77 -4.86 -2.78
C LEU A 34 8.70 -3.64 -2.81
N LEU A 35 9.09 -3.16 -1.63
CA LEU A 35 10.00 -2.03 -1.47
C LEU A 35 11.42 -2.59 -1.28
N PRO A 36 12.33 -2.42 -2.27
CA PRO A 36 13.68 -2.97 -2.18
C PRO A 36 14.49 -2.26 -1.09
N ASN A 37 15.37 -2.99 -0.41
CA ASN A 37 16.21 -2.48 0.69
C ASN A 37 15.43 -2.03 1.94
N GLU A 38 14.15 -2.36 2.04
CA GLU A 38 13.33 -2.08 3.21
C GLU A 38 12.98 -3.36 3.96
N SER A 39 13.04 -3.29 5.29
CA SER A 39 12.66 -4.37 6.19
C SER A 39 11.21 -4.20 6.67
N HIS A 40 10.89 -4.66 7.89
CA HIS A 40 9.56 -4.54 8.49
C HIS A 40 9.08 -3.08 8.60
N ALA A 41 9.99 -2.17 8.94
CA ALA A 41 9.73 -0.73 9.00
C ALA A 41 10.41 -0.02 7.84
N TYR A 42 9.67 0.86 7.16
CA TYR A 42 10.18 1.65 6.04
C TYR A 42 10.95 2.87 6.54
N ARG A 43 12.18 3.07 6.06
CA ARG A 43 13.05 4.18 6.51
C ARG A 43 13.39 5.14 5.40
N ALA A 44 13.64 4.67 4.18
CA ALA A 44 14.01 5.59 3.12
C ALA A 44 12.80 6.47 2.76
N ARG A 45 13.06 7.78 2.66
CA ARG A 45 12.03 8.75 2.25
C ARG A 45 11.36 8.32 0.94
N GLN A 46 12.13 7.80 -0.02
CA GLN A 46 11.60 7.33 -1.30
C GLN A 46 10.62 6.17 -1.13
N SER A 47 10.94 5.17 -0.30
CA SER A 47 10.07 4.03 -0.01
C SER A 47 8.76 4.46 0.65
N ILE A 48 8.82 5.42 1.60
CA ILE A 48 7.64 5.99 2.23
C ILE A 48 6.78 6.73 1.20
N MET A 49 7.39 7.54 0.34
CA MET A 49 6.66 8.27 -0.71
C MET A 49 6.03 7.31 -1.73
N GLN A 50 6.70 6.22 -2.10
CA GLN A 50 6.12 5.17 -2.93
C GLN A 50 4.91 4.55 -2.23
N MET A 51 5.05 4.13 -0.97
CA MET A 51 3.95 3.53 -0.20
C MET A 51 2.72 4.45 -0.13
N LEU A 52 2.94 5.76 0.08
CA LEU A 52 1.87 6.75 0.08
C LEU A 52 1.21 6.90 -1.29
N ALA A 53 2.01 6.99 -2.37
CA ALA A 53 1.49 7.12 -3.72
C ALA A 53 0.66 5.89 -4.14
N GLU A 54 1.11 4.68 -3.81
CA GLU A 54 0.36 3.44 -4.06
C GLU A 54 -0.97 3.41 -3.32
N SER A 55 -0.96 3.82 -2.04
CA SER A 55 -2.15 3.85 -1.20
C SER A 55 -3.15 4.90 -1.70
N GLU A 56 -2.67 6.09 -2.07
CA GLU A 56 -3.49 7.15 -2.65
C GLU A 56 -4.14 6.71 -3.97
N GLN A 57 -3.35 6.12 -4.87
CA GLN A 57 -3.85 5.63 -6.16
C GLN A 57 -4.90 4.53 -5.97
N TRP A 58 -4.67 3.60 -5.02
CA TRP A 58 -5.64 2.57 -4.71
C TRP A 58 -6.96 3.16 -4.19
N LEU A 59 -6.90 4.12 -3.26
CA LEU A 59 -8.08 4.81 -2.73
C LEU A 59 -8.84 5.53 -3.84
N LYS A 60 -8.16 6.33 -4.67
CA LYS A 60 -8.80 7.03 -5.79
C LYS A 60 -9.49 6.09 -6.76
N THR A 61 -8.88 4.93 -7.04
CA THR A 61 -9.40 3.95 -8.01
C THR A 61 -10.60 3.16 -7.46
N ASN A 62 -10.58 2.80 -6.17
CA ASN A 62 -11.54 1.83 -5.61
C ASN A 62 -12.57 2.46 -4.66
N VAL A 63 -12.25 3.59 -4.05
CA VAL A 63 -13.11 4.29 -3.09
C VAL A 63 -13.63 5.61 -3.70
N GLY A 64 -12.82 6.25 -4.54
CA GLY A 64 -13.12 7.55 -5.15
C GLY A 64 -12.52 8.72 -4.36
N ASP A 65 -12.77 9.93 -4.86
CA ASP A 65 -12.30 11.14 -4.18
C ASP A 65 -13.02 11.32 -2.82
N PRO A 66 -12.33 11.85 -1.80
CA PRO A 66 -12.98 12.22 -0.56
C PRO A 66 -14.12 13.18 -0.87
N VAL A 67 -15.27 12.98 -0.21
CA VAL A 67 -16.38 13.92 -0.29
C VAL A 67 -15.85 15.28 0.16
N LYS A 68 -15.85 16.23 -0.76
CA LYS A 68 -15.52 17.61 -0.43
C LYS A 68 -16.68 18.14 0.42
N ASP A 69 -16.47 18.27 1.72
CA ASP A 69 -17.43 18.99 2.56
C ASP A 69 -17.57 20.40 1.99
N ALA A 70 -18.75 20.70 1.43
CA ALA A 70 -19.12 22.00 0.87
C ALA A 70 -19.40 23.04 1.98
N GLY A 71 -18.73 22.93 3.13
CA GLY A 71 -19.18 23.51 4.39
C GLY A 71 -18.07 23.99 5.31
N ALA A 72 -17.06 24.68 4.78
CA ALA A 72 -16.23 25.56 5.60
C ALA A 72 -16.13 26.93 4.94
N SER A 73 -17.29 27.58 4.77
CA SER A 73 -17.35 29.04 4.71
C SER A 73 -16.83 29.56 6.05
N ARG A 74 -15.51 29.77 6.13
CA ARG A 74 -14.90 30.54 7.21
C ARG A 74 -15.35 31.97 7.02
N THR A 75 -16.49 32.33 7.61
CA THR A 75 -16.85 33.72 7.85
C THR A 75 -15.75 34.33 8.73
N ARG A 76 -15.29 35.50 8.30
CA ARG A 76 -14.22 36.29 8.93
C ARG A 76 -14.60 36.75 10.33
#